data_AF-A0A3B8UKP5-F1
#
_entry.id   AF-A0A3B8UKP5-F1
#
_cell.length_a   1.000
_cell.length_b   1.000
_cell.length_c   1.000
_cell.angle_alpha   90.00
_cell.angle_beta   90.00
_cell.angle_gamma   90.00
#
_symmetry.space_group_name_H-M   'P 1'
#
loop_
_entity.id
_entity.type
_entity.pdbx_description
1 polymer ?
#
loop_
_entity_poly.entity_id
_entity_poly.type
_entity_poly.pdbx_seq_one_letter_code
_entity_poly.pdbx_strand_id
1 'polypeptide(L)'
;MEGINKFWQLCHIRKGRKLVNIKELLDICIDKNLIDMTISSRKLKDETKAQKVKIRPVIIKDTLEYQVSEFVGRKVLHTNYTQKDIKKRIEKYMEEEFKQAQITRTDSLATILSSKSGTCTCKYKKAKEIKAQKELSHNRTKKYIIQEGTPVGFMIDLGVMTPDGRIVRTRYDKFRQI
;
A
#
# COMPACT_ATOMS: atom_id res chain seq x y z
N MET A 1 -13.39 26.62 -14.11
CA MET A 1 -13.80 27.03 -12.75
C MET A 1 -14.17 25.80 -11.90
N GLU A 2 -13.28 24.80 -11.76
CA GLU A 2 -13.57 23.57 -10.97
C GLU A 2 -12.67 23.42 -9.73
N GLY A 3 -11.66 24.28 -9.57
CA GLY A 3 -10.66 24.16 -8.49
C GLY A 3 -11.09 24.71 -7.13
N ILE A 4 -12.05 25.63 -7.09
CA ILE A 4 -12.44 26.34 -5.86
C ILE A 4 -13.42 25.48 -5.02
N ASN A 5 -14.25 24.65 -5.66
CA ASN A 5 -15.27 23.88 -4.95
C ASN A 5 -14.67 22.70 -4.13
N LYS A 6 -13.60 22.07 -4.64
CA LYS A 6 -12.85 21.04 -3.90
C LYS A 6 -12.16 21.62 -2.65
N PHE A 7 -11.62 22.84 -2.75
CA PHE A 7 -10.91 23.48 -1.64
C PHE A 7 -11.86 23.90 -0.50
N TRP A 8 -13.08 24.34 -0.84
CA TRP A 8 -14.12 24.61 0.16
C TRP A 8 -14.71 23.34 0.80
N GLN A 9 -14.81 22.22 0.06
CA GLN A 9 -15.12 20.90 0.64
C GLN A 9 -14.03 20.41 1.61
N LEU A 10 -12.76 20.69 1.30
CA LEU A 10 -11.61 20.39 2.15
C LEU A 10 -11.52 21.28 3.41
N CYS A 11 -11.98 22.54 3.34
CA CYS A 11 -11.96 23.49 4.46
C CYS A 11 -12.97 23.18 5.57
N HIS A 12 -14.06 22.46 5.29
CA HIS A 12 -15.00 22.01 6.32
C HIS A 12 -14.54 20.78 7.12
N ILE A 13 -13.35 20.23 6.81
CA ILE A 13 -12.72 19.12 7.53
C ILE A 13 -11.92 19.66 8.72
N ARG A 14 -12.58 20.46 9.58
CA ARG A 14 -12.08 20.84 10.90
C ARG A 14 -12.97 20.17 11.95
N LYS A 15 -12.36 19.25 12.70
CA LYS A 15 -12.93 18.51 13.86
C LYS A 15 -14.05 17.51 13.54
N GLY A 16 -13.67 16.23 13.45
CA GLY A 16 -14.52 15.11 13.89
C GLY A 16 -15.85 14.87 13.17
N ARG A 17 -16.01 15.22 11.89
CA ARG A 17 -17.23 14.82 11.16
C ARG A 17 -17.22 13.32 10.82
N LYS A 18 -18.33 12.67 11.14
CA LYS A 18 -18.76 11.37 10.59
C LYS A 18 -19.00 11.59 9.10
N LEU A 19 -18.17 11.01 8.23
CA LEU A 19 -18.47 11.00 6.80
C LEU A 19 -19.62 10.02 6.60
N VAL A 20 -20.68 10.45 5.92
CA VAL A 20 -21.92 9.67 5.82
C VAL A 20 -21.78 8.57 4.75
N ASN A 21 -20.92 8.78 3.73
CA ASN A 21 -20.82 7.88 2.59
C ASN A 21 -19.40 7.32 2.38
N ILE A 22 -19.33 6.01 2.10
CA ILE A 22 -18.08 5.30 1.77
C ILE A 22 -17.45 5.84 0.48
N LYS A 23 -18.27 6.20 -0.52
CA LYS A 23 -17.80 6.68 -1.83
C LYS A 23 -16.96 7.95 -1.71
N GLU A 24 -17.49 8.93 -1.00
CA GLU A 24 -16.79 10.21 -0.73
C GLU A 24 -15.48 9.98 0.02
N LEU A 25 -15.47 9.08 1.01
CA LEU A 25 -14.25 8.76 1.74
C LEU A 25 -13.21 8.12 0.82
N LEU A 26 -13.60 7.18 -0.04
CA LEU A 26 -12.70 6.53 -0.98
C LEU A 26 -12.16 7.50 -2.04
N ASP A 27 -12.96 8.47 -2.49
CA ASP A 27 -12.49 9.52 -3.40
C ASP A 27 -11.42 10.42 -2.78
N ILE A 28 -11.56 10.72 -1.48
CA ILE A 28 -10.53 11.48 -0.73
C ILE A 28 -9.31 10.62 -0.44
N CYS A 29 -9.51 9.33 -0.13
CA CYS A 29 -8.48 8.49 0.44
C CYS A 29 -7.63 7.71 -0.56
N ILE A 30 -8.17 7.39 -1.74
CA ILE A 30 -7.49 6.60 -2.77
C ILE A 30 -6.79 7.55 -3.74
N ASP A 31 -5.56 7.91 -3.42
CA ASP A 31 -4.64 8.67 -4.28
C ASP A 31 -3.19 8.17 -4.07
N LYS A 32 -2.21 8.95 -4.54
CA LYS A 32 -0.78 8.67 -4.37
C LYS A 32 -0.26 8.77 -2.92
N ASN A 33 -0.98 9.46 -2.04
CA ASN A 33 -0.60 9.66 -0.63
C ASN A 33 -1.15 8.55 0.28
N LEU A 34 -1.85 7.57 -0.30
CA LEU A 34 -2.20 6.33 0.39
C LEU A 34 -0.90 5.60 0.76
N ILE A 35 -0.79 5.15 2.00
CA ILE A 35 0.31 4.30 2.46
C ILE A 35 -0.12 2.85 2.38
N ASP A 36 -1.25 2.54 3.02
CA ASP A 36 -1.90 1.25 2.95
C ASP A 36 -3.37 1.35 3.34
N MET A 37 -4.14 0.35 2.92
CA MET A 37 -5.47 0.07 3.45
C MET A 37 -5.52 -1.39 3.87
N THR A 38 -6.14 -1.65 5.01
CA THR A 38 -6.39 -2.99 5.54
C THR A 38 -7.88 -3.19 5.71
N ILE A 39 -8.44 -4.19 5.04
CA ILE A 39 -9.83 -4.63 5.19
C ILE A 39 -9.82 -5.94 5.99
N SER A 40 -10.63 -6.00 7.04
CA SER A 40 -10.65 -7.10 8.00
C SER A 40 -12.03 -7.29 8.62
N SER A 41 -12.13 -8.24 9.55
CA SER A 41 -13.35 -8.56 10.28
C SER A 41 -14.45 -9.08 9.36
N ARG A 42 -14.28 -10.30 8.83
CA ARG A 42 -15.25 -10.97 7.95
C ARG A 42 -16.68 -10.94 8.50
N LYS A 43 -17.68 -10.78 7.61
CA LYS A 43 -19.10 -10.89 7.96
C LYS A 43 -19.48 -12.32 8.28
N LEU A 44 -19.06 -13.26 7.44
CA LEU A 44 -19.28 -14.70 7.56
C LEU A 44 -17.96 -15.42 7.86
N LYS A 45 -18.01 -16.43 8.74
CA LYS A 45 -16.87 -17.32 8.99
C LYS A 45 -16.85 -18.40 7.91
N ASP A 46 -16.24 -18.06 6.79
CA ASP A 46 -16.01 -18.99 5.67
C ASP A 46 -14.49 -19.10 5.45
N GLU A 47 -13.96 -20.33 5.52
CA GLU A 47 -12.53 -20.61 5.36
C GLU A 47 -12.07 -20.55 3.90
N THR A 48 -13.00 -20.65 2.95
CA THR A 48 -12.71 -20.56 1.50
C THR A 48 -12.49 -19.12 1.04
N LYS A 49 -12.89 -18.13 1.85
CA LYS A 49 -12.80 -16.70 1.54
C LYS A 49 -11.65 -15.99 2.23
N ALA A 50 -11.31 -14.81 1.72
CA ALA A 50 -10.22 -14.00 2.25
C ALA A 50 -10.49 -13.58 3.71
N GLN A 51 -9.53 -13.87 4.59
CA GLN A 51 -9.59 -13.50 6.00
C GLN A 51 -9.27 -12.02 6.22
N LYS A 52 -8.41 -11.50 5.37
CA LYS A 52 -7.87 -10.15 5.42
C LYS A 52 -7.50 -9.73 4.00
N VAL A 53 -7.67 -8.46 3.69
CA VAL A 53 -7.20 -7.86 2.45
C VAL A 53 -6.30 -6.69 2.79
N LYS A 54 -5.13 -6.61 2.15
CA LYS A 54 -4.24 -5.45 2.22
C LYS A 54 -4.13 -4.81 0.84
N ILE A 55 -4.25 -3.50 0.79
CA ILE A 55 -4.19 -2.72 -0.45
C ILE A 55 -3.08 -1.70 -0.30
N ARG A 56 -2.22 -1.60 -1.31
CA ARG A 56 -1.10 -0.65 -1.35
C ARG A 56 -0.99 -0.03 -2.74
N PRO A 57 -0.73 1.29 -2.84
CA PRO A 57 -0.41 1.90 -4.11
C PRO A 57 0.99 1.49 -4.56
N VAL A 58 1.14 1.31 -5.86
CA VAL A 58 2.36 0.79 -6.47
C VAL A 58 2.47 1.27 -7.92
N ILE A 59 3.69 1.53 -8.40
CA ILE A 59 3.93 2.08 -9.77
C ILE A 59 4.42 0.98 -10.72
N ILE A 60 3.57 0.52 -11.65
CA ILE A 60 3.89 -0.49 -12.67
C ILE A 60 4.03 0.22 -14.00
N LYS A 61 5.18 0.13 -14.68
CA LYS A 61 5.36 0.73 -16.02
C LYS A 61 4.89 2.20 -16.06
N ASP A 62 5.27 2.98 -15.04
CA ASP A 62 4.91 4.39 -14.84
C ASP A 62 3.41 4.69 -14.60
N THR A 63 2.56 3.67 -14.48
CA THR A 63 1.17 3.83 -14.07
C THR A 63 0.98 3.54 -12.58
N LEU A 64 0.22 4.40 -11.90
CA LEU A 64 -0.17 4.18 -10.51
C LEU A 64 -1.30 3.14 -10.46
N GLU A 65 -0.98 1.97 -9.95
CA GLU A 65 -1.92 0.89 -9.69
C GLU A 65 -2.03 0.61 -8.19
N TYR A 66 -3.02 -0.20 -7.83
CA TYR A 66 -3.27 -0.62 -6.45
C TYR A 66 -3.17 -2.13 -6.36
N GLN A 67 -2.13 -2.61 -5.69
CA GLN A 67 -1.94 -4.02 -5.43
C GLN A 67 -2.78 -4.43 -4.23
N VAL A 68 -3.62 -5.43 -4.45
CA VAL A 68 -4.48 -6.09 -3.49
C VAL A 68 -3.85 -7.42 -3.12
N SER A 69 -3.72 -7.67 -1.83
CA SER A 69 -3.24 -8.93 -1.26
C SER A 69 -4.34 -9.54 -0.41
N GLU A 70 -4.99 -10.59 -0.94
CA GLU A 70 -6.05 -11.33 -0.28
C GLU A 70 -5.47 -12.56 0.44
N PHE A 71 -5.69 -12.66 1.75
CA PHE A 71 -5.17 -13.75 2.57
C PHE A 71 -6.24 -14.84 2.71
N VAL A 72 -6.14 -15.91 1.92
CA VAL A 72 -7.11 -17.04 1.90
C VAL A 72 -6.45 -18.27 2.52
N GLY A 73 -6.85 -18.63 3.75
CA GLY A 73 -6.20 -19.69 4.51
C GLY A 73 -4.70 -19.44 4.67
N ARG A 74 -3.86 -20.31 4.10
CA ARG A 74 -2.39 -20.18 4.08
C ARG A 74 -1.83 -19.50 2.82
N LYS A 75 -2.67 -19.19 1.83
CA LYS A 75 -2.27 -18.61 0.55
C LYS A 75 -2.50 -17.11 0.55
N VAL A 76 -1.69 -16.38 -0.21
CA VAL A 76 -1.89 -14.95 -0.48
C VAL A 76 -2.04 -14.77 -1.98
N LEU A 77 -3.18 -14.21 -2.40
CA LEU A 77 -3.46 -13.87 -3.79
C LEU A 77 -3.13 -12.41 -4.03
N HIS A 78 -2.38 -12.13 -5.09
CA HIS A 78 -1.98 -10.78 -5.47
C HIS A 78 -2.62 -10.39 -6.79
N THR A 79 -3.38 -9.30 -6.77
CA THR A 79 -4.06 -8.74 -7.96
C THR A 79 -3.81 -7.24 -7.99
N ASN A 80 -3.60 -6.67 -9.17
CA ASN A 80 -3.43 -5.24 -9.34
C ASN A 80 -4.67 -4.64 -10.01
N TYR A 81 -5.08 -3.47 -9.54
CA TYR A 81 -6.25 -2.77 -10.06
C TYR A 81 -5.94 -1.31 -10.34
N THR A 82 -6.68 -0.73 -11.28
CA THR A 82 -6.70 0.72 -11.51
C THR A 82 -7.41 1.44 -10.36
N GLN A 83 -7.25 2.76 -10.28
CA GLN A 83 -7.92 3.59 -9.27
C GLN A 83 -9.46 3.50 -9.32
N LYS A 84 -10.05 3.29 -10.50
CA LYS A 84 -11.51 3.17 -10.66
C LYS A 84 -12.01 1.81 -10.18
N ASP A 85 -11.30 0.75 -10.56
CA ASP A 85 -11.71 -0.62 -10.24
C ASP A 85 -11.52 -0.93 -8.75
N ILE A 86 -10.45 -0.41 -8.14
CA ILE A 86 -10.19 -0.64 -6.73
C ILE A 86 -11.29 -0.05 -5.85
N LYS A 87 -11.82 1.14 -6.19
CA LYS A 87 -12.92 1.77 -5.44
C LYS A 87 -14.17 0.89 -5.44
N LYS A 88 -14.58 0.42 -6.62
CA LYS A 88 -15.70 -0.52 -6.77
C LYS A 88 -15.47 -1.83 -6.00
N ARG A 89 -14.24 -2.37 -6.04
CA ARG A 89 -13.91 -3.60 -5.32
C ARG A 89 -13.96 -3.41 -3.80
N ILE A 90 -13.51 -2.26 -3.29
CA ILE A 90 -13.59 -1.92 -1.85
C ILE A 90 -15.05 -1.76 -1.40
N GLU A 91 -15.91 -1.13 -2.20
CA GLU A 91 -17.34 -1.05 -1.92
C GLU A 91 -17.94 -2.44 -1.75
N LYS A 92 -17.69 -3.34 -2.71
CA LYS A 92 -18.16 -4.73 -2.65
C LYS A 92 -17.64 -5.47 -1.42
N TYR A 93 -16.36 -5.30 -1.07
CA TYR A 93 -15.79 -5.91 0.14
C TYR A 93 -16.54 -5.47 1.40
N MET A 94 -16.87 -4.19 1.52
CA MET A 94 -17.54 -3.65 2.72
C MET A 94 -19.03 -4.00 2.78
N GLU A 95 -19.67 -4.17 1.62
CA GLU A 95 -21.08 -4.55 1.52
C GLU A 95 -21.29 -6.04 1.82
N GLU A 96 -20.48 -6.93 1.25
CA GLU A 96 -20.76 -8.37 1.28
C GLU A 96 -19.83 -9.15 2.24
N GLU A 97 -18.55 -8.79 2.32
CA GLU A 97 -17.52 -9.69 2.83
C GLU A 97 -16.97 -9.29 4.21
N PHE A 98 -16.84 -7.98 4.49
CA PHE A 98 -16.09 -7.46 5.64
C PHE A 98 -16.84 -6.39 6.42
N LYS A 99 -16.54 -6.28 7.72
CA LYS A 99 -17.14 -5.31 8.65
C LYS A 99 -16.25 -4.09 8.90
N GLN A 100 -14.98 -4.14 8.51
CA GLN A 100 -14.04 -3.09 8.87
C GLN A 100 -13.02 -2.84 7.75
N ALA A 101 -12.76 -1.57 7.47
CA ALA A 101 -11.61 -1.13 6.71
C ALA A 101 -10.87 0.00 7.44
N GLN A 102 -9.55 -0.04 7.37
CA GLN A 102 -8.64 0.93 7.96
C GLN A 102 -7.77 1.47 6.84
N ILE A 103 -7.68 2.79 6.74
CA ILE A 103 -6.97 3.51 5.70
C ILE A 103 -5.90 4.35 6.35
N THR A 104 -4.66 4.15 5.93
CA THR A 104 -3.52 4.94 6.36
C THR A 104 -3.04 5.79 5.20
N ARG A 105 -3.02 7.10 5.39
CA ARG A 105 -2.39 8.07 4.49
C ARG A 105 -1.22 8.74 5.20
N THR A 106 -0.42 9.47 4.44
CA THR A 106 0.68 10.29 4.98
C THR A 106 0.17 11.33 5.97
N ASP A 107 -0.96 11.97 5.68
CA ASP A 107 -1.50 13.10 6.43
C ASP A 107 -2.76 12.77 7.26
N SER A 108 -3.27 11.54 7.16
CA SER A 108 -4.58 11.19 7.70
C SER A 108 -4.78 9.70 7.93
N LEU A 109 -5.76 9.40 8.77
CA LEU A 109 -6.23 8.05 9.08
C LEU A 109 -7.74 8.04 8.89
N ALA A 110 -8.25 7.00 8.24
CA ALA A 110 -9.68 6.78 8.17
C ALA A 110 -10.05 5.35 8.56
N THR A 111 -11.23 5.19 9.14
CA THR A 111 -11.76 3.88 9.52
C THR A 111 -13.21 3.80 9.06
N ILE A 112 -13.52 2.73 8.33
CA ILE A 112 -14.89 2.38 7.94
C ILE A 112 -15.31 1.19 8.79
N LEU A 113 -16.48 1.28 9.39
CA LEU A 113 -17.10 0.20 10.16
C LEU A 113 -18.49 -0.06 9.61
N SER A 114 -18.79 -1.30 9.24
CA SER A 114 -20.12 -1.74 8.83
C SER A 114 -20.82 -2.46 9.99
N SER A 115 -22.04 -2.04 10.32
CA SER A 115 -22.87 -2.69 11.33
C SER A 115 -23.55 -3.94 10.76
N LYS A 116 -24.09 -4.80 11.64
CA LYS A 116 -24.92 -5.95 11.23
C LYS A 116 -26.18 -5.52 10.46
N SER A 117 -26.66 -4.29 10.66
CA SER A 117 -27.83 -3.71 9.97
C SER A 117 -27.49 -3.09 8.60
N GLY A 118 -26.26 -3.22 8.12
CA GLY A 118 -25.82 -2.66 6.82
C GLY A 118 -25.40 -1.18 6.87
N THR A 119 -25.56 -0.50 8.00
CA THR A 119 -25.15 0.90 8.15
C THR A 119 -23.63 1.02 8.23
N CYS A 120 -23.03 1.82 7.35
CA CYS A 120 -21.59 2.09 7.36
C CYS A 120 -21.30 3.40 8.12
N THR A 121 -20.42 3.34 9.11
CA THR A 121 -19.88 4.50 9.82
C THR A 121 -18.46 4.76 9.36
N CYS A 122 -18.23 5.92 8.74
CA CYS A 122 -16.90 6.37 8.35
C CYS A 122 -16.37 7.39 9.35
N LYS A 123 -15.17 7.14 9.87
CA LYS A 123 -14.41 8.06 10.74
C LYS A 123 -13.19 8.54 9.97
N TYR A 124 -12.99 9.84 9.91
CA TYR A 124 -11.80 10.46 9.31
C TYR A 124 -11.08 11.33 10.34
N LYS A 125 -9.77 11.17 10.44
CA LYS A 125 -8.92 11.90 11.38
C LYS A 125 -7.65 12.35 10.66
N LYS A 126 -7.40 13.66 10.61
CA LYS A 126 -6.09 14.17 10.18
C LYS A 126 -5.04 13.74 11.20
N ALA A 127 -3.90 13.27 10.71
CA ALA A 127 -2.77 12.91 11.55
C ALA A 127 -2.15 14.20 12.11
N LYS A 128 -1.65 14.15 13.35
CA LYS A 128 -0.91 15.28 13.95
C LYS A 128 0.48 15.43 13.33
N GLU A 129 1.04 14.32 12.82
CA GLU A 129 2.34 14.25 12.18
C GLU A 129 2.21 13.59 10.81
N ILE A 130 2.95 14.10 9.83
CA ILE A 130 2.99 13.56 8.48
C ILE A 130 3.87 12.31 8.48
N LYS A 131 3.27 11.15 8.20
CA LYS A 131 4.01 9.91 8.01
C LYS A 131 4.75 9.93 6.69
N ALA A 132 5.98 9.41 6.67
CA ALA A 132 6.73 9.22 5.44
C ALA A 132 5.98 8.28 4.49
N GLN A 133 5.92 8.65 3.20
CA GLN A 133 5.34 7.83 2.15
C GLN A 133 6.16 6.54 2.01
N LYS A 134 5.49 5.38 1.92
CA LYS A 134 6.18 4.12 1.60
C LYS A 134 6.65 4.16 0.14
N GLU A 135 7.81 3.56 -0.12
CA GLU A 135 8.35 3.44 -1.48
C GLU A 135 7.32 2.76 -2.39
N LEU A 136 6.87 3.47 -3.42
CA LEU A 136 5.85 3.04 -4.36
C LEU A 136 6.41 2.18 -5.50
N SER A 137 7.74 2.05 -5.57
CA SER A 137 8.44 1.27 -6.58
C SER A 137 8.07 -0.22 -6.43
N HIS A 138 7.68 -0.84 -7.54
CA HIS A 138 7.53 -2.30 -7.61
C HIS A 138 8.86 -3.01 -7.48
N ASN A 139 9.89 -2.43 -8.09
CA ASN A 139 11.22 -2.97 -8.05
C ASN A 139 11.93 -2.41 -6.83
N ARG A 140 12.01 -3.22 -5.77
CA ARG A 140 12.99 -2.97 -4.71
C ARG A 140 14.36 -3.17 -5.35
N THR A 141 15.05 -2.08 -5.67
CA THR A 141 16.46 -2.15 -6.04
C THR A 141 17.15 -2.86 -4.87
N LYS A 142 17.67 -4.07 -5.10
CA LYS A 142 18.44 -4.80 -4.09
C LYS A 142 19.62 -3.90 -3.73
N LYS A 143 19.56 -3.25 -2.56
CA LYS A 143 20.72 -2.57 -1.99
C LYS A 143 21.67 -3.66 -1.53
N TYR A 144 22.59 -4.05 -2.39
CA TYR A 144 23.73 -4.85 -1.99
C TYR A 144 24.51 -4.04 -0.96
N ILE A 145 24.91 -4.68 0.15
CA ILE A 145 25.74 -4.06 1.20
C ILE A 145 27.10 -3.66 0.60
N ILE A 146 27.53 -4.42 -0.41
CA ILE A 146 28.76 -4.22 -1.15
C ILE A 146 28.43 -3.50 -2.45
N GLN A 147 28.93 -2.27 -2.61
CA GLN A 147 28.73 -1.48 -3.81
C GLN A 147 29.85 -1.75 -4.82
N GLU A 148 29.48 -1.91 -6.10
CA GLU A 148 30.45 -1.99 -7.20
C GLU A 148 31.29 -0.69 -7.24
N GLY A 149 32.61 -0.83 -7.37
CA GLY A 149 33.55 0.29 -7.38
C GLY A 149 34.15 0.67 -6.02
N THR A 150 33.69 0.09 -4.91
CA THR A 150 34.36 0.21 -3.61
C THR A 150 35.16 -1.06 -3.33
N PRO A 151 36.50 -1.02 -3.36
CA PRO A 151 37.33 -2.20 -3.12
C PRO A 151 37.16 -2.70 -1.68
N VAL A 152 36.73 -3.97 -1.55
CA VAL A 152 36.64 -4.65 -0.26
C VAL A 152 37.79 -5.67 -0.19
N GLY A 153 38.73 -5.46 0.75
CA GLY A 153 39.94 -6.28 0.87
C GLY A 153 39.67 -7.78 0.88
N PHE A 154 38.70 -8.23 1.68
CA PHE A 154 38.28 -9.63 1.73
C PHE A 154 37.83 -10.21 0.38
N MET A 155 37.16 -9.41 -0.46
CA MET A 155 36.70 -9.86 -1.78
C MET A 155 37.83 -9.86 -2.82
N ILE A 156 38.84 -9.00 -2.63
CA ILE A 156 40.06 -8.99 -3.44
C ILE A 156 40.87 -10.24 -3.12
N ASP A 157 41.04 -10.58 -1.84
CA ASP A 157 41.74 -11.78 -1.39
C ASP A 157 41.06 -13.07 -1.88
N LEU A 158 39.73 -13.09 -1.93
CA LEU A 158 38.94 -14.19 -2.51
C LEU A 158 38.94 -14.22 -4.05
N GLY A 159 39.52 -13.21 -4.70
CA GLY A 159 39.54 -13.03 -6.15
C GLY A 159 38.17 -12.76 -6.76
N VAL A 160 37.16 -12.39 -5.97
CA VAL A 160 35.80 -12.05 -6.42
C VAL A 160 35.76 -10.62 -6.97
N MET A 161 36.63 -9.74 -6.47
CA MET A 161 36.73 -8.33 -6.85
C MET A 161 38.18 -7.99 -7.26
N THR A 162 38.34 -7.07 -8.21
CA THR A 162 39.65 -6.51 -8.55
C THR A 162 40.06 -5.42 -7.54
N PRO A 163 41.35 -5.07 -7.45
CA PRO A 163 41.80 -3.93 -6.65
C PRO A 163 41.10 -2.61 -7.01
N ASP A 164 40.63 -2.48 -8.25
CA ASP A 164 39.84 -1.34 -8.75
C ASP A 164 38.35 -1.39 -8.35
N GLY A 165 37.94 -2.34 -7.51
CA GLY A 165 36.57 -2.47 -7.02
C GLY A 165 35.59 -3.07 -8.03
N ARG A 166 36.05 -3.62 -9.16
CA ARG A 166 35.18 -4.25 -10.17
C ARG A 166 34.98 -5.73 -9.85
N ILE A 167 33.76 -6.23 -10.01
CA ILE A 167 33.47 -7.66 -9.82
C ILE A 167 34.02 -8.45 -10.99
N VAL A 168 34.75 -9.53 -10.70
CA VAL A 168 35.24 -10.46 -11.72
C VAL A 168 34.05 -11.22 -12.28
N ARG A 169 33.77 -11.05 -13.59
CA ARG A 169 32.58 -11.60 -14.26
C ARG A 169 32.40 -13.12 -14.07
N THR A 170 33.50 -13.88 -14.02
CA THR A 170 33.49 -15.33 -13.80
C THR A 170 33.15 -15.74 -12.37
N ARG A 171 33.21 -14.83 -11.40
CA ARG A 171 32.89 -15.05 -9.98
C ARG A 171 31.68 -14.25 -9.52
N TYR A 172 30.89 -13.73 -10.45
CA TYR A 172 29.68 -12.98 -10.16
C TYR A 172 28.66 -13.78 -9.34
N ASP A 173 28.60 -15.11 -9.53
CA ASP A 173 27.74 -15.98 -8.72
C ASP A 173 28.18 -16.02 -7.25
N LYS A 174 29.49 -15.97 -6.97
CA LYS A 174 30.01 -15.87 -5.59
C LYS A 174 29.70 -14.50 -4.98
N PHE A 175 29.81 -13.42 -5.76
CA PHE A 175 29.40 -12.09 -5.34
C PHE A 175 27.91 -12.06 -4.93
N ARG A 176 27.03 -12.79 -5.63
CA ARG A 176 25.60 -12.90 -5.26
C ARG A 176 25.33 -13.78 -4.04
N GLN A 177 26.22 -14.72 -3.70
CA GLN A 177 26.06 -15.61 -2.54
C GLN A 177 26.43 -14.91 -1.22
N ILE A 178 27.38 -13.97 -1.27
CA ILE A 178 27.85 -13.15 -0.15
C ILE A 178 26.87 -11.98 0.08
#